data_AF-A0A822I406-F1
#
_entry.id   AF-A0A822I406-F1
#
_cell.length_a   1.000
_cell.length_b   1.000
_cell.length_c   1.000
_cell.angle_alpha   90.00
_cell.angle_beta   90.00
_cell.angle_gamma   90.00
#
_symmetry.space_group_name_H-M   'P 1'
#
loop_
_entity.id
_entity.type
_entity.pdbx_description
1 polymer ?
#
loop_
_entity_poly.entity_id
_entity_poly.type
_entity_poly.pdbx_seq_one_letter_code
_entity_poly.pdbx_strand_id
1 'polypeptide(L)'
;LEHNSSNHKLIRTTAPSINTSILNNTGRVVLEDLIDEKFDKYPGVGDARNWLLQTMNQFKACGLRRDDQFEAIPLLLEGDAYLW
;
A
#
# COMPACT_ATOMS: atom_id res chain seq x y z
N LEU A 1 54.18 9.81 7.89
CA LEU A 1 54.10 10.04 6.43
C LEU A 1 53.98 8.67 5.78
N GLU A 2 52.90 8.20 5.18
CA GLU A 2 51.58 8.71 4.82
C GLU A 2 50.72 7.48 4.42
N HIS A 3 49.41 7.51 4.71
CA HIS A 3 48.27 7.12 3.86
C HIS A 3 48.32 5.82 3.00
N ASN A 4 47.30 4.94 2.96
CA ASN A 4 45.92 5.26 2.61
C ASN A 4 44.93 4.12 2.92
N SER A 5 43.79 4.51 3.49
CA SER A 5 42.57 3.72 3.66
C SER A 5 42.00 3.22 2.34
N SER A 6 41.63 1.94 2.29
CA SER A 6 40.86 1.33 1.20
C SER A 6 39.40 1.82 1.27
N ASN A 7 39.05 2.76 0.41
CA ASN A 7 37.67 3.18 0.19
C ASN A 7 36.98 2.21 -0.77
N HIS A 8 36.15 1.31 -0.23
CA HIS A 8 35.17 0.57 -1.03
C HIS A 8 34.10 1.53 -1.52
N LYS A 9 34.26 1.98 -2.77
CA LYS A 9 33.27 2.75 -3.53
C LYS A 9 32.08 1.83 -3.82
N LEU A 10 31.08 1.84 -2.93
CA LEU A 10 29.77 1.24 -3.15
C LEU A 10 29.19 1.83 -4.43
N ILE A 11 29.16 1.06 -5.51
CA ILE A 11 28.48 1.43 -6.75
C ILE A 11 26.99 1.47 -6.41
N ARG A 12 26.50 2.68 -6.12
CA ARG A 12 25.08 2.98 -5.98
C ARG A 12 24.47 2.82 -7.37
N THR A 13 23.90 1.65 -7.62
CA THR A 13 23.04 1.42 -8.77
C THR A 13 21.89 2.43 -8.67
N THR A 14 21.96 3.49 -9.47
CA THR A 14 20.88 4.46 -9.65
C THR A 14 19.73 3.69 -10.30
N ALA A 15 18.79 3.23 -9.47
CA ALA A 15 17.48 2.86 -9.96
C ALA A 15 16.92 4.04 -10.76
N PRO A 16 16.31 3.82 -11.94
CA PRO A 16 15.70 4.90 -12.68
C PRO A 16 14.67 5.54 -11.77
N SER A 17 14.86 6.83 -11.48
CA SER A 17 13.88 7.68 -10.82
C SER A 17 12.69 7.80 -11.75
N ILE A 18 11.80 6.81 -11.70
CA ILE A 18 10.51 6.86 -12.37
C ILE A 18 9.77 8.02 -11.72
N ASN A 19 9.57 9.09 -12.48
CA ASN A 19 8.82 10.26 -12.10
C ASN A 19 7.45 9.82 -11.53
N THR A 20 7.28 10.02 -10.23
CA THR A 20 6.17 9.60 -9.35
C THR A 20 4.86 10.34 -9.59
N SER A 21 4.62 10.88 -10.79
CA SER A 21 3.37 11.59 -11.11
C SER A 21 2.54 10.94 -12.22
N ILE A 22 3.14 10.12 -13.08
CA ILE A 22 2.43 9.50 -14.22
C ILE A 22 2.01 8.04 -13.91
N LEU A 23 2.58 7.42 -12.88
CA LEU A 23 2.30 6.03 -12.49
C LEU A 23 1.14 5.90 -11.48
N ASN A 24 0.51 7.01 -11.09
CA ASN A 24 -0.34 7.07 -9.90
C ASN A 24 -1.77 6.60 -10.21
N ASN A 25 -2.26 6.90 -11.42
CA ASN A 25 -3.61 6.52 -11.82
C ASN A 25 -3.70 5.03 -12.16
N THR A 26 -2.69 4.46 -12.84
CA THR A 26 -2.67 3.04 -13.18
C THR A 26 -2.52 2.18 -11.93
N GLY A 27 -1.65 2.56 -10.99
CA GLY A 27 -1.49 1.85 -9.72
C GLY A 27 -2.77 1.88 -8.88
N ARG A 28 -3.47 3.02 -8.88
CA ARG A 28 -4.74 3.19 -8.17
C ARG A 28 -5.88 2.36 -8.76
N VAL A 29 -6.01 2.29 -10.09
CA VAL A 29 -7.01 1.42 -10.75
C VAL A 29 -6.76 -0.05 -10.39
N VAL A 30 -5.50 -0.49 -10.40
CA VAL A 30 -5.13 -1.86 -10.01
C VAL A 30 -5.44 -2.13 -8.53
N LEU A 31 -5.29 -1.13 -7.67
CA LEU A 31 -5.64 -1.25 -6.25
C LEU A 31 -7.16 -1.34 -6.06
N GLU A 32 -7.93 -0.47 -6.73
CA GLU A 32 -9.41 -0.49 -6.69
C GLU A 32 -9.95 -1.85 -7.15
N ASP A 33 -9.47 -2.39 -8.28
CA ASP A 33 -9.86 -3.71 -8.80
C ASP A 33 -9.54 -4.84 -7.80
N LEU A 34 -8.36 -4.80 -7.18
CA LEU A 34 -7.95 -5.78 -6.17
C LEU A 34 -8.85 -5.72 -4.92
N ILE A 35 -9.20 -4.52 -4.47
CA ILE A 35 -10.07 -4.32 -3.32
C ILE A 35 -11.44 -4.92 -3.59
N ASP A 36 -12.05 -4.60 -4.73
CA ASP A 36 -13.37 -5.11 -5.11
C ASP A 36 -13.39 -6.65 -5.29
N GLU A 37 -12.29 -7.27 -5.71
CA GLU A 37 -12.22 -8.72 -5.89
C GLU A 37 -11.97 -9.49 -4.58
N LYS A 38 -11.19 -8.92 -3.65
CA LYS A 38 -10.64 -9.68 -2.51
C LYS A 38 -11.18 -9.29 -1.14
N PHE A 39 -11.87 -8.17 -1.01
CA PHE A 39 -12.22 -7.61 0.29
C PHE A 39 -13.72 -7.39 0.44
N ASP A 40 -14.22 -7.69 1.63
CA ASP A 40 -15.58 -7.30 2.03
C ASP A 40 -15.57 -5.86 2.56
N LYS A 41 -16.42 -5.02 1.98
CA LYS A 41 -16.56 -3.61 2.37
C LYS A 41 -17.27 -3.48 3.71
N TYR A 42 -16.92 -2.45 4.46
CA TYR A 42 -17.50 -2.18 5.77
C TYR A 42 -18.55 -1.08 5.69
N PRO A 43 -19.83 -1.41 5.94
CA PRO A 43 -20.93 -0.44 5.89
C PRO A 43 -21.07 0.42 7.16
N GLY A 44 -20.27 0.19 8.19
CA GLY A 44 -20.42 0.86 9.49
C GLY A 44 -21.25 0.09 10.52
N VAL A 45 -21.76 -1.08 10.15
CA VAL A 45 -22.54 -1.96 11.03
C VAL A 45 -21.85 -3.31 11.24
N GLY A 46 -21.96 -3.87 12.44
CA GLY A 46 -21.37 -5.17 12.79
C GLY A 46 -20.12 -5.08 13.67
N ASP A 47 -19.33 -6.15 13.70
CA ASP A 47 -18.09 -6.23 14.49
C ASP A 47 -16.91 -5.61 13.73
N ALA A 48 -16.71 -4.31 13.93
CA ALA A 48 -15.61 -3.55 13.34
C ALA A 48 -14.21 -4.15 13.66
N ARG A 49 -14.04 -4.73 14.85
CA ARG A 49 -12.75 -5.31 15.26
C ARG A 49 -12.46 -6.57 14.46
N ASN A 50 -13.45 -7.43 14.31
CA ASN A 50 -13.31 -8.63 13.50
C ASN A 50 -13.08 -8.27 12.02
N TRP A 51 -13.85 -7.32 11.47
CA TRP A 51 -13.63 -6.82 10.12
C TRP A 51 -12.19 -6.31 9.93
N LEU A 52 -11.70 -5.44 10.80
CA LEU A 52 -10.35 -4.89 10.70
C LEU A 52 -9.27 -5.98 10.74
N LEU A 53 -9.43 -6.99 11.60
CA LEU A 53 -8.51 -8.13 11.68
C LEU A 53 -8.48 -8.94 10.37
N GLN A 54 -9.65 -9.16 9.76
CA GLN A 54 -9.75 -9.86 8.48
C GLN A 54 -9.10 -9.03 7.35
N THR A 55 -9.40 -7.74 7.27
CA THR A 55 -8.80 -6.80 6.32
C THR A 55 -7.27 -6.79 6.44
N MET A 56 -6.72 -6.69 7.67
CA MET A 56 -5.28 -6.73 7.89
C MET A 56 -4.63 -8.06 7.46
N ASN A 57 -5.34 -9.18 7.60
CA ASN A 57 -4.87 -10.48 7.13
C ASN A 57 -4.91 -10.57 5.59
N GLN A 58 -5.96 -10.03 4.96
CA GLN A 58 -6.08 -9.96 3.50
C GLN A 58 -5.03 -9.03 2.87
N PHE A 59 -4.71 -7.89 3.51
CA PHE A 59 -3.59 -7.03 3.10
C PHE A 59 -2.27 -7.79 3.05
N LYS A 60 -1.99 -8.61 4.07
CA LYS A 60 -0.79 -9.46 4.09
C LYS A 60 -0.84 -10.53 3.00
N ALA A 61 -2.00 -11.16 2.79
CA ALA A 61 -2.17 -12.19 1.77
C ALA A 61 -2.01 -11.65 0.34
N CYS A 62 -2.45 -10.41 0.10
CA CYS A 62 -2.30 -9.73 -1.19
C CYS A 62 -0.91 -9.07 -1.38
N GLY A 63 -0.05 -9.09 -0.36
CA GLY A 63 1.28 -8.48 -0.43
C GLY A 63 1.26 -6.95 -0.54
N LEU A 64 0.20 -6.29 -0.08
CA LEU A 64 0.03 -4.83 -0.18
C LEU A 64 1.08 -4.12 0.67
N ARG A 65 1.73 -3.09 0.10
CA ARG A 65 2.69 -2.26 0.83
C ARG A 65 1.93 -1.35 1.79
N ARG A 66 2.63 -0.82 2.79
CA ARG A 66 2.03 0.06 3.80
C ARG A 66 1.28 1.24 3.18
N ASP A 67 1.85 1.88 2.16
CA ASP A 67 1.25 3.05 1.53
C ASP A 67 -0.04 2.65 0.80
N ASP A 68 -0.01 1.55 0.03
CA ASP A 68 -1.19 0.99 -0.64
C ASP A 68 -2.29 0.58 0.36
N GLN A 69 -1.93 0.07 1.53
CA GLN A 69 -2.90 -0.26 2.59
C GLN A 69 -3.61 0.99 3.10
N PHE A 70 -2.91 2.11 3.25
CA PHE A 70 -3.53 3.37 3.64
C PHE A 70 -4.41 3.94 2.53
N GLU A 71 -3.96 3.85 1.28
CA GLU A 71 -4.75 4.26 0.11
C GLU A 71 -5.99 3.40 -0.10
N ALA A 72 -5.96 2.13 0.32
CA ALA A 72 -7.09 1.21 0.23
C ALA A 72 -8.19 1.47 1.27
N ILE A 73 -7.88 2.12 2.41
CA ILE A 73 -8.86 2.28 3.50
C ILE A 73 -10.16 2.94 3.01
N PRO A 74 -10.15 4.07 2.28
CA PRO A 74 -11.38 4.68 1.79
C PRO A 74 -12.17 3.78 0.81
N LEU A 75 -11.50 2.88 0.09
CA LEU A 75 -12.12 1.97 -0.88
C LEU A 75 -12.85 0.79 -0.19
N LEU A 76 -12.46 0.51 1.05
CA LEU A 76 -12.98 -0.58 1.87
C LEU A 76 -14.16 -0.16 2.74
N LEU A 77 -14.54 1.12 2.73
CA LEU A 77 -15.67 1.66 3.48
C LEU A 77 -16.84 1.92 2.54
N GLU A 78 -18.06 1.67 3.01
CA GLU A 78 -19.28 2.02 2.31
C GLU A 78 -20.34 2.59 3.28
N GLY A 79 -21.41 3.16 2.74
CA GLY A 79 -22.51 3.71 3.55
C GLY A 79 -22.05 4.75 4.56
N ASP A 80 -22.55 4.65 5.79
CA ASP A 80 -22.27 5.61 6.86
C ASP A 80 -20.79 5.59 7.28
N ALA A 81 -20.11 4.45 7.18
CA ALA A 81 -18.68 4.38 7.49
C ALA A 81 -17.80 5.14 6.50
N TYR A 82 -18.21 5.22 5.23
CA TYR A 82 -17.50 6.02 4.23
C TYR A 82 -17.69 7.52 4.45
N LEU A 83 -18.85 7.93 4.97
CA LEU A 83 -19.19 9.33 5.22
C LEU A 83 -18.57 9.90 6.51
N TRP A 84 -18.20 9.03 7.45
CA TRP A 84 -17.58 9.37 8.73
C TRP A 84 -16.10 9.74 8.58
#